data_AF-Q5H784-F1
#
_entry.id   AF-Q5H784-F1
#
_cell.length_a   1.000
_cell.length_b   1.000
_cell.length_c   1.000
_cell.angle_alpha   90.00
_cell.angle_beta   90.00
_cell.angle_gamma   90.00
#
_symmetry.space_group_name_H-M   'P 1'
#
loop_
_entity.id
_entity.type
_entity.pdbx_description
1 polymer ?
#
loop_
_entity_poly.entity_id
_entity_poly.type
_entity_poly.pdbx_seq_one_letter_code
_entity_poly.pdbx_strand_id
1 'polypeptide(L)'
;MNENEWLADRFEADRPRLRAVAYRVLGSMAEADDAVQEAWLRVIRSDASEVENMSGWLTTIVARVSLNMLQSRKSRREDLVDAPDTDHAQHREAESADPEQEAMLAESVGAAMFLILDTLTPAERLAFVLHDMFAVPFEEIAPIVD
;
A
#
# COMPACT_ATOMS: atom_id res chain seq x y z
N MET A 1 9.39 29.89 3.31
CA MET A 1 9.05 28.48 3.44
C MET A 1 8.88 28.21 4.92
N ASN A 2 7.64 28.01 5.36
CA ASN A 2 7.38 27.49 6.70
C ASN A 2 7.58 25.96 6.71
N GLU A 3 7.67 25.36 7.89
CA GLU A 3 7.93 23.93 8.06
C GLU A 3 6.88 23.05 7.37
N ASN A 4 5.60 23.45 7.45
CA ASN A 4 4.48 22.75 6.82
C ASN A 4 4.51 22.84 5.28
N GLU A 5 4.97 23.96 4.70
CA GLU A 5 5.18 24.10 3.25
C GLU A 5 6.26 23.13 2.76
N TRP A 6 7.40 23.07 3.45
CA TRP A 6 8.47 22.13 3.10
C TRP A 6 8.03 20.67 3.24
N LEU A 7 7.29 20.35 4.30
CA LEU A 7 6.74 19.02 4.54
C LEU A 7 5.69 18.64 3.48
N ALA A 8 4.86 19.57 3.04
CA ALA A 8 3.90 19.38 1.95
C ALA A 8 4.60 19.15 0.61
N ASP A 9 5.57 19.98 0.26
CA ASP A 9 6.37 19.83 -0.97
C ASP A 9 7.06 18.45 -0.99
N ARG A 10 7.61 18.01 0.15
CA ARG A 10 8.29 16.72 0.24
C ARG A 10 7.32 15.53 0.21
N PHE A 11 6.13 15.67 0.81
CA PHE A 11 5.08 14.66 0.74
C PHE A 11 4.53 14.51 -0.67
N GLU A 12 4.24 15.60 -1.38
CA GLU A 12 3.73 15.57 -2.76
C GLU A 12 4.77 15.03 -3.75
N ALA A 13 6.06 15.28 -3.52
CA ALA A 13 7.14 14.65 -4.30
C ALA A 13 7.17 13.12 -4.15
N ASP A 14 6.91 12.60 -2.95
CA ASP A 14 6.91 11.16 -2.68
C ASP A 14 5.54 10.49 -2.90
N ARG A 15 4.43 11.26 -2.98
CA ARG A 15 3.04 10.78 -3.13
C ARG A 15 2.89 9.69 -4.19
N PRO A 16 3.47 9.76 -5.41
CA PRO A 16 3.32 8.70 -6.40
C PRO A 16 3.88 7.35 -5.93
N ARG A 17 5.04 7.35 -5.25
CA ARG A 17 5.66 6.15 -4.67
C ARG A 17 4.87 5.64 -3.48
N LEU A 18 4.44 6.53 -2.58
CA LEU A 18 3.62 6.18 -1.41
C LEU A 18 2.29 5.53 -1.82
N ARG A 19 1.62 6.09 -2.84
CA ARG A 19 0.39 5.55 -3.43
C ARG A 19 0.63 4.19 -4.07
N ALA A 20 1.77 3.99 -4.75
CA ALA A 20 2.14 2.70 -5.33
C ALA A 20 2.39 1.63 -4.24
N VAL A 21 3.07 1.98 -3.14
CA VAL A 21 3.24 1.08 -1.97
C VAL A 21 1.87 0.69 -1.42
N ALA A 22 1.03 1.67 -1.08
CA ALA A 22 -0.30 1.42 -0.52
C ALA A 22 -1.16 0.56 -1.46
N TYR A 23 -1.15 0.82 -2.77
CA TYR A 23 -1.87 0.03 -3.76
C TYR A 23 -1.40 -1.43 -3.80
N ARG A 24 -0.07 -1.69 -3.79
CA ARG A 24 0.46 -3.07 -3.79
C ARG A 24 0.16 -3.82 -2.50
N VAL A 25 0.08 -3.14 -1.34
CA VAL A 25 -0.34 -3.74 -0.07
C VAL A 25 -1.85 -4.02 -0.04
N LEU A 26 -2.66 -3.04 -0.47
CA LEU A 26 -4.11 -3.02 -0.25
C LEU A 26 -4.93 -3.64 -1.38
N GLY A 27 -4.39 -3.77 -2.60
CA GLY A 27 -5.09 -4.30 -3.77
C GLY A 27 -6.15 -3.37 -4.39
N SER A 28 -6.38 -2.20 -3.81
CA SER A 28 -7.46 -1.27 -4.17
C SER A 28 -6.91 0.13 -4.35
N MET A 29 -7.24 0.78 -5.47
CA MET A 29 -6.79 2.14 -5.76
C MET A 29 -7.43 3.17 -4.82
N ALA A 30 -8.71 2.98 -4.50
CA ALA A 30 -9.44 3.86 -3.58
C ALA A 30 -8.86 3.78 -2.16
N GLU A 31 -8.60 2.57 -1.67
CA GLU A 31 -8.02 2.41 -0.33
C GLU A 31 -6.55 2.83 -0.27
N ALA A 32 -5.82 2.80 -1.40
CA ALA A 32 -4.50 3.41 -1.50
C ALA A 32 -4.55 4.94 -1.40
N ASP A 33 -5.55 5.57 -2.02
CA ASP A 33 -5.79 7.01 -1.87
C ASP A 33 -6.19 7.38 -0.44
N ASP A 34 -7.05 6.59 0.21
CA ASP A 34 -7.43 6.79 1.61
C ASP A 34 -6.24 6.60 2.55
N ALA A 35 -5.40 5.58 2.32
CA ALA A 35 -4.19 5.33 3.11
C ALA A 35 -3.18 6.47 3.02
N VAL A 36 -2.98 7.05 1.83
CA VAL A 36 -2.11 8.21 1.61
C VAL A 36 -2.70 9.48 2.26
N GLN A 37 -4.02 9.67 2.23
CA GLN A 37 -4.68 10.78 2.91
C GLN A 37 -4.59 10.66 4.44
N GLU A 38 -4.87 9.49 5.00
CA GLU A 38 -4.74 9.21 6.45
C GLU A 38 -3.28 9.35 6.91
N ALA A 39 -2.31 8.92 6.09
CA ALA A 39 -0.90 9.16 6.34
C ALA A 39 -0.56 10.66 6.36
N TRP A 40 -1.02 11.45 5.39
CA TRP A 40 -0.85 12.91 5.40
C TRP A 40 -1.42 13.55 6.67
N LEU A 41 -2.63 13.15 7.08
CA LEU A 41 -3.24 13.62 8.33
C LEU A 41 -2.43 13.25 9.57
N ARG A 42 -1.68 12.14 9.57
CA ARG A 42 -0.75 11.79 10.67
C ARG A 42 0.53 12.61 10.61
N VAL A 43 1.08 12.82 9.42
CA VAL A 43 2.29 13.60 9.16
C VAL A 43 2.15 15.03 9.68
N ILE A 44 1.07 15.75 9.33
CA ILE A 44 0.85 17.15 9.77
C ILE A 44 0.57 17.31 11.29
N ARG A 45 0.39 16.21 12.02
CA ARG A 45 0.22 16.18 13.49
C ARG A 45 1.48 15.70 14.22
N SER A 46 2.51 15.31 13.47
CA SER A 46 3.76 14.77 14.01
C SER A 46 4.85 15.84 13.94
N ASP A 47 5.79 15.81 14.89
CA ASP A 47 7.02 16.60 14.77
C ASP A 47 7.92 15.95 13.71
N ALA A 48 8.30 16.74 12.70
CA ALA A 48 9.13 16.30 11.57
C ALA A 48 10.56 16.87 11.63
N SER A 49 10.87 17.70 12.63
CA SER A 49 12.10 18.51 12.68
C SER A 49 13.39 17.69 12.83
N GLU A 50 13.32 16.50 13.46
CA GLU A 50 14.46 15.58 13.64
C GLU A 50 14.53 14.47 12.56
N VAL A 51 13.69 14.51 11.53
CA VAL A 51 13.59 13.42 10.53
C VAL A 51 14.67 13.54 9.44
N GLU A 52 15.78 12.84 9.61
CA GLU A 52 16.90 12.81 8.64
C GLU A 52 16.50 12.20 7.28
N ASN A 53 15.76 11.08 7.28
CA ASN A 53 15.28 10.41 6.06
C ASN A 53 13.76 10.54 5.93
N MET A 54 13.31 11.67 5.39
CA MET A 54 11.89 11.96 5.19
C MET A 54 11.18 10.90 4.34
N SER A 55 11.81 10.38 3.28
CA SER A 55 11.18 9.36 2.41
C SER A 55 11.00 8.02 3.11
N GLY A 56 11.98 7.59 3.90
CA GLY A 56 11.86 6.40 4.75
C GLY A 56 10.74 6.57 5.78
N TRP A 57 10.71 7.70 6.48
CA TRP A 57 9.68 8.01 7.47
C TRP A 57 8.25 8.07 6.88
N LEU A 58 8.06 8.72 5.73
CA LEU A 58 6.78 8.72 5.02
C LEU A 58 6.36 7.32 4.57
N THR A 59 7.32 6.50 4.11
CA THR A 59 7.09 5.08 3.78
C THR A 59 6.59 4.32 5.00
N THR A 60 7.24 4.49 6.15
CA THR A 60 6.86 3.88 7.44
C THR A 60 5.45 4.25 7.86
N ILE A 61 5.05 5.52 7.74
CA ILE A 61 3.69 5.96 8.10
C ILE A 61 2.65 5.30 7.18
N VAL A 62 2.86 5.33 5.85
CA VAL A 62 1.93 4.73 4.88
C VAL A 62 1.86 3.21 5.02
N ALA A 63 3.00 2.55 5.28
CA ALA A 63 3.07 1.12 5.56
C ALA A 63 2.26 0.74 6.81
N ARG A 64 2.41 1.48 7.91
CA ARG A 64 1.60 1.29 9.13
C ARG A 64 0.11 1.53 8.88
N VAL A 65 -0.27 2.57 8.13
CA VAL A 65 -1.69 2.82 7.78
C VAL A 65 -2.25 1.63 6.97
N SER A 66 -1.53 1.18 5.95
CA SER A 66 -1.96 0.07 5.09
C SER A 66 -2.07 -1.26 5.87
N LEU A 67 -1.14 -1.54 6.80
CA LEU A 67 -1.19 -2.71 7.68
C LEU A 67 -2.44 -2.72 8.56
N ASN A 68 -2.75 -1.58 9.21
CA ASN A 68 -3.95 -1.43 10.03
C ASN A 68 -5.24 -1.63 9.20
N MET A 69 -5.27 -1.14 7.95
CA MET A 69 -6.41 -1.37 7.05
C MET A 69 -6.59 -2.84 6.71
N LEU A 70 -5.52 -3.58 6.37
CA LEU A 70 -5.58 -5.03 6.13
C LEU A 70 -6.07 -5.82 7.36
N GLN A 71 -5.52 -5.52 8.54
CA GLN A 71 -5.94 -6.14 9.80
C GLN A 71 -7.43 -5.87 10.07
N SER A 72 -7.90 -4.64 9.84
CA SER A 72 -9.30 -4.24 10.00
C SER A 72 -10.24 -4.94 8.99
N ARG A 73 -9.81 -5.18 7.74
CA ARG A 73 -10.57 -6.00 6.78
C ARG A 73 -10.70 -7.44 7.26
N LYS A 74 -9.61 -8.04 7.74
CA LYS A 74 -9.60 -9.44 8.21
C LYS A 74 -10.57 -9.62 9.39
N SER A 75 -10.48 -8.77 10.42
CA SER A 75 -11.41 -8.77 11.55
C SER A 75 -12.86 -8.59 11.11
N ARG A 76 -13.16 -7.66 10.19
CA ARG A 76 -14.53 -7.52 9.65
C ARG A 76 -15.02 -8.79 8.94
N ARG A 77 -14.17 -9.48 8.17
CA ARG A 77 -14.54 -10.73 7.47
C ARG A 77 -14.78 -11.89 8.46
N GLU A 78 -14.10 -11.88 9.61
CA GLU A 78 -14.33 -12.80 10.72
C GLU A 78 -15.65 -12.50 11.47
N ASP A 79 -16.05 -11.23 11.59
CA ASP A 79 -17.37 -10.82 12.13
C ASP A 79 -18.54 -11.09 11.15
N LEU A 80 -18.26 -11.12 9.84
CA LEU A 80 -19.24 -11.26 8.75
C LEU A 80 -19.52 -12.71 8.31
N VAL A 81 -19.15 -13.72 9.09
CA VAL A 81 -19.25 -15.16 8.73
C VAL A 81 -20.70 -15.66 8.50
N ASP A 82 -21.73 -14.87 8.84
CA ASP A 82 -23.15 -15.10 8.49
C ASP A 82 -23.62 -14.40 7.19
N ALA A 83 -22.76 -13.66 6.48
CA ALA A 83 -23.07 -12.99 5.21
C ALA A 83 -22.39 -13.68 4.02
N PRO A 84 -23.05 -13.78 2.85
CA PRO A 84 -22.43 -14.33 1.65
C PRO A 84 -21.24 -13.47 1.21
N ASP A 85 -20.18 -14.12 0.73
CA ASP A 85 -18.91 -13.50 0.41
C ASP A 85 -19.00 -12.63 -0.86
N THR A 86 -19.28 -11.34 -0.67
CA THR A 86 -19.46 -10.37 -1.76
C THR A 86 -18.51 -9.19 -1.64
N ASP A 87 -17.20 -9.43 -1.72
CA ASP A 87 -16.31 -8.46 -2.37
C ASP A 87 -15.10 -9.12 -3.04
N HIS A 88 -15.35 -9.69 -4.22
CA HIS A 88 -14.32 -9.97 -5.21
C HIS A 88 -14.53 -9.02 -6.38
N ALA A 89 -13.72 -7.97 -6.44
CA ALA A 89 -13.65 -7.07 -7.59
C ALA A 89 -13.33 -7.89 -8.85
N GLN A 90 -14.30 -7.98 -9.75
CA GLN A 90 -14.26 -8.89 -10.90
C GLN A 90 -13.29 -8.38 -11.97
N HIS A 91 -12.04 -8.82 -11.93
CA HIS A 91 -11.16 -8.73 -13.09
C HIS A 91 -11.69 -9.68 -14.18
N ARG A 92 -12.19 -9.10 -15.27
CA ARG A 92 -12.66 -9.84 -16.45
C ARG A 92 -11.56 -9.90 -17.50
N GLU A 93 -11.26 -11.11 -17.95
CA GLU A 93 -10.30 -11.41 -19.00
C GLU A 93 -10.81 -11.01 -20.39
N ALA A 94 -9.88 -10.70 -21.29
CA ALA A 94 -10.08 -10.57 -22.74
C ALA A 94 -8.81 -11.06 -23.46
N GLU A 95 -8.87 -11.32 -24.77
CA GLU A 95 -7.76 -11.85 -25.58
C GLU A 95 -7.63 -11.12 -26.94
N SER A 96 -6.39 -10.93 -27.44
CA SER A 96 -5.92 -11.11 -28.84
C SER A 96 -4.73 -10.20 -29.21
N ALA A 97 -3.76 -10.77 -29.97
CA ALA A 97 -2.34 -10.38 -30.07
C ALA A 97 -1.98 -9.11 -30.89
N ASP A 98 -1.51 -8.04 -30.22
CA ASP A 98 -0.60 -7.00 -30.74
C ASP A 98 0.16 -6.37 -29.52
N PRO A 99 0.75 -5.14 -29.49
CA PRO A 99 1.33 -4.55 -28.28
C PRO A 99 0.37 -4.43 -27.07
N GLU A 100 -0.94 -4.50 -27.30
CA GLU A 100 -1.98 -4.66 -26.28
C GLU A 100 -1.68 -5.87 -25.36
N GLN A 101 -1.01 -6.92 -25.86
CA GLN A 101 -0.58 -8.08 -25.06
C GLN A 101 0.50 -7.74 -24.05
N GLU A 102 1.39 -6.80 -24.30
CA GLU A 102 2.38 -6.43 -23.29
C GLU A 102 1.68 -5.70 -22.12
N ALA A 103 0.66 -4.88 -22.43
CA ALA A 103 -0.21 -4.27 -21.43
C ALA A 103 -1.09 -5.31 -20.70
N MET A 104 -1.70 -6.26 -21.41
CA MET A 104 -2.54 -7.32 -20.82
C MET A 104 -1.72 -8.37 -20.06
N LEU A 105 -0.47 -8.63 -20.46
CA LEU A 105 0.49 -9.43 -19.68
C LEU A 105 0.91 -8.67 -18.42
N ALA A 106 1.15 -7.37 -18.50
CA ALA A 106 1.41 -6.55 -17.31
C ALA A 106 0.18 -6.50 -16.37
N GLU A 107 -1.03 -6.42 -16.89
CA GLU A 107 -2.28 -6.44 -16.13
C GLU A 107 -2.56 -7.81 -15.50
N SER A 108 -2.42 -8.90 -16.25
CA SER A 108 -2.63 -10.27 -15.75
C SER A 108 -1.55 -10.72 -14.76
N VAL A 109 -0.28 -10.34 -14.96
CA VAL A 109 0.78 -10.52 -13.96
C VAL A 109 0.52 -9.66 -12.72
N GLY A 110 -0.05 -8.46 -12.89
CA GLY A 110 -0.55 -7.62 -11.80
C GLY A 110 -1.64 -8.31 -10.98
N ALA A 111 -2.67 -8.84 -11.63
CA ALA A 111 -3.77 -9.56 -10.98
C ALA A 111 -3.30 -10.87 -10.30
N ALA A 112 -2.43 -11.64 -10.96
CA ALA A 112 -1.84 -12.86 -10.41
C ALA A 112 -0.96 -12.56 -9.18
N MET A 113 -0.22 -11.44 -9.16
CA MET A 113 0.52 -10.98 -7.98
C MET A 113 -0.43 -10.72 -6.81
N PHE A 114 -1.56 -10.02 -7.02
CA PHE A 114 -2.52 -9.79 -5.94
C PHE A 114 -3.13 -11.08 -5.37
N LEU A 115 -3.41 -12.07 -6.22
CA LEU A 115 -3.87 -13.39 -5.76
C LEU A 115 -2.83 -14.11 -4.88
N ILE A 116 -1.54 -13.97 -5.17
CA ILE A 116 -0.47 -14.50 -4.31
C ILE A 116 -0.42 -13.74 -2.97
N LEU A 117 -0.49 -12.40 -3.01
CA LEU A 117 -0.49 -11.55 -1.82
C LEU A 117 -1.72 -11.81 -0.90
N ASP A 118 -2.84 -12.27 -1.46
CA ASP A 118 -4.02 -12.73 -0.73
C ASP A 118 -3.84 -14.04 0.05
N THR A 119 -2.77 -14.80 -0.20
CA THR A 119 -2.42 -15.98 0.61
C THR A 119 -1.61 -15.66 1.88
N LEU A 120 -1.07 -14.44 1.98
CA LEU A 120 -0.18 -14.01 3.07
C LEU A 120 -0.95 -13.35 4.22
N THR A 121 -0.42 -13.44 5.44
CA THR A 121 -0.90 -12.60 6.55
C THR A 121 -0.63 -11.11 6.27
N PRO A 122 -1.35 -10.17 6.94
CA PRO A 122 -1.12 -8.74 6.73
C PRO A 122 0.34 -8.28 6.92
N ALA A 123 1.05 -8.87 7.88
CA ALA A 123 2.45 -8.56 8.16
C ALA A 123 3.39 -9.12 7.07
N GLU A 124 3.22 -10.40 6.69
CA GLU A 124 4.00 -11.03 5.61
C GLU A 124 3.80 -10.30 4.27
N ARG A 125 2.55 -9.91 3.95
CA ARG A 125 2.26 -9.12 2.74
C ARG A 125 2.98 -7.79 2.76
N LEU A 126 2.92 -7.06 3.88
CA LEU A 126 3.59 -5.77 4.01
C LEU A 126 5.10 -5.92 3.83
N ALA A 127 5.69 -6.92 4.47
CA ALA A 127 7.12 -7.20 4.40
C ALA A 127 7.56 -7.55 2.97
N PHE A 128 6.83 -8.44 2.29
CA PHE A 128 7.10 -8.81 0.89
C PHE A 128 6.98 -7.60 -0.05
N VAL A 129 5.92 -6.78 0.07
CA VAL A 129 5.77 -5.61 -0.79
C VAL A 129 6.91 -4.62 -0.55
N LEU A 130 7.21 -4.26 0.71
CA LEU A 130 8.27 -3.31 1.01
C LEU A 130 9.65 -3.82 0.58
N HIS A 131 9.95 -5.10 0.80
CA HIS A 131 11.25 -5.69 0.47
C HIS A 131 11.39 -5.99 -1.03
N ASP A 132 10.63 -6.96 -1.55
CA ASP A 132 10.80 -7.51 -2.89
C ASP A 132 10.36 -6.55 -4.01
N MET A 133 9.45 -5.60 -3.72
CA MET A 133 8.93 -4.67 -4.73
C MET A 133 9.44 -3.23 -4.59
N PHE A 134 9.86 -2.81 -3.39
CA PHE A 134 10.32 -1.44 -3.11
C PHE A 134 11.74 -1.36 -2.53
N ALA A 135 12.46 -2.50 -2.44
CA ALA A 135 13.85 -2.62 -2.01
C ALA A 135 14.14 -2.05 -0.60
N VAL A 136 13.14 -2.06 0.29
CA VAL A 136 13.32 -1.65 1.69
C VAL A 136 14.02 -2.77 2.48
N PRO A 137 15.11 -2.51 3.22
CA PRO A 137 15.78 -3.51 4.06
C PRO A 137 14.86 -4.08 5.15
N PHE A 138 15.00 -5.38 5.48
CA PHE A 138 14.21 -6.00 6.56
C PHE A 138 14.42 -5.34 7.94
N GLU A 139 15.59 -4.74 8.18
CA GLU A 139 15.87 -3.95 9.39
C GLU A 139 15.01 -2.68 9.52
N GLU A 140 14.61 -2.07 8.40
CA GLU A 140 13.65 -0.96 8.39
C GLU A 140 12.19 -1.46 8.47
N ILE A 141 11.91 -2.69 8.01
CA ILE A 141 10.57 -3.29 8.00
C ILE A 141 10.17 -3.85 9.37
N ALA A 142 11.07 -4.49 10.12
CA ALA A 142 10.79 -5.10 11.42
C ALA A 142 9.98 -4.17 12.38
N PRO A 143 10.41 -2.92 12.67
CA PRO A 143 9.66 -2.01 13.55
C PRO A 143 8.32 -1.50 12.97
N ILE A 144 7.91 -1.95 11.78
CA ILE A 144 6.62 -1.65 11.14
C ILE A 144 5.62 -2.79 11.38
N VAL A 145 6.10 -4.02 11.51
CA VAL A 145 5.27 -5.25 11.61
C VAL A 145 5.21 -5.88 13.00
N ASP A 146 6.15 -5.52 13.89
CA ASP A 146 6.14 -5.84 15.33
C ASP A 146 5.08 -5.02 16.12
#